data_AF-A0A3T3EQH9-F1
#
_entry.id   AF-A0A3T3EQH9-F1
#
_cell.length_a   1.000
_cell.length_b   1.000
_cell.length_c   1.000
_cell.angle_alpha   90.00
_cell.angle_beta   90.00
_cell.angle_gamma   90.00
#
_symmetry.space_group_name_H-M   'P 1'
#
loop_
_entity.id
_entity.type
_entity.pdbx_description
1 polymer ?
#
loop_
_entity_poly.entity_id
_entity_poly.type
_entity_poly.pdbx_seq_one_letter_code
_entity_poly.pdbx_strand_id
1 'polypeptide(L)' 'MDTRNNNTSLLNDKMVDMKFITEFTGLTDKWFYKLISEGQFPKPVKLGRSSRWLQSEVEHWVQKRIEQSRG' A
#
# COMPACT_ATOMS: atom_id res chain seq x y z
N MET A 1 -26.62 -2.45 16.88
CA MET A 1 -27.04 -2.92 15.54
C MET A 1 -25.87 -2.71 14.63
N ASP A 2 -25.02 -3.73 14.48
CA ASP A 2 -23.78 -3.61 13.72
C ASP A 2 -24.08 -3.72 12.23
N THR A 3 -24.15 -2.57 11.56
CA THR A 3 -24.23 -2.50 10.10
C THR A 3 -22.89 -2.98 9.52
N ARG A 4 -22.76 -4.28 9.29
CA ARG A 4 -21.69 -4.84 8.45
C ARG A 4 -21.93 -4.35 7.02
N ASN A 5 -21.35 -3.21 6.67
CA ASN A 5 -21.28 -2.77 5.29
C ASN A 5 -20.43 -3.78 4.51
N ASN A 6 -21.12 -4.67 3.79
CA ASN A 6 -20.54 -5.56 2.78
C ASN A 6 -20.05 -4.73 1.59
N ASN A 7 -18.93 -4.04 1.77
CA ASN A 7 -18.33 -3.19 0.75
C ASN A 7 -17.34 -3.98 -0.13
N THR A 8 -17.72 -5.19 -0.53
CA THR A 8 -16.92 -6.01 -1.46
C THR A 8 -17.29 -5.68 -2.90
N SER A 9 -17.10 -4.42 -3.29
CA SER A 9 -17.02 -4.06 -4.70
C SER A 9 -15.54 -4.04 -5.08
N LEU A 10 -15.17 -4.79 -6.12
CA LEU A 10 -13.83 -4.74 -6.75
C LEU A 10 -13.40 -3.30 -7.13
N LEU A 11 -14.34 -2.35 -7.12
CA LEU A 11 -14.13 -0.94 -7.46
C LEU A 11 -13.78 -0.06 -6.25
N ASN A 12 -13.93 -0.55 -5.02
CA ASN A 12 -13.74 0.25 -3.81
C ASN A 12 -12.27 0.42 -3.42
N ASP A 13 -11.41 -0.53 -3.81
CA ASP A 13 -10.00 -0.49 -3.50
C ASP A 13 -9.18 -0.82 -4.75
N LYS A 14 -8.59 0.23 -5.33
CA LYS A 14 -7.82 0.10 -6.56
C LYS A 14 -6.48 -0.51 -6.26
N MET A 15 -5.96 -1.29 -7.21
CA MET A 15 -4.59 -1.77 -7.12
C MET A 15 -3.61 -0.74 -7.71
N VAL A 16 -2.54 -0.46 -6.97
CA VAL A 16 -1.44 0.41 -7.39
C VAL A 16 -0.17 -0.40 -7.66
N ASP A 17 0.73 0.15 -8.46
CA ASP A 17 2.06 -0.43 -8.70
C ASP A 17 3.18 0.41 -8.06
N MET A 18 4.41 -0.11 -8.17
CA MET A 18 5.59 0.57 -7.66
C MET A 18 5.77 1.97 -8.27
N LYS A 19 5.44 2.15 -9.56
CA LYS A 19 5.60 3.46 -10.21
C LYS A 19 4.70 4.49 -9.54
N PHE A 20 3.42 4.17 -9.35
CA PHE A 20 2.48 5.00 -8.61
C PHE A 20 3.01 5.32 -7.20
N ILE A 21 3.47 4.32 -6.46
CA ILE A 21 3.97 4.49 -5.10
C ILE A 21 5.17 5.45 -5.07
N THR A 22 6.15 5.27 -5.97
CA THR A 22 7.34 6.12 -6.04
C THR A 22 7.01 7.56 -6.45
N GLU A 23 6.05 7.75 -7.37
CA GLU A 23 5.58 9.07 -7.79
C GLU A 23 4.84 9.79 -6.65
N PHE A 24 4.00 9.05 -5.93
CA PHE A 24 3.23 9.57 -4.80
C PHE A 24 4.13 9.97 -3.61
N THR A 25 5.11 9.16 -3.24
CA THR A 25 5.94 9.42 -2.07
C THR A 25 7.21 10.22 -2.37
N GLY A 26 7.60 10.35 -3.63
CA GLY A 26 8.87 10.95 -4.04
C GLY A 26 10.11 10.13 -3.62
N LEU A 27 9.94 8.83 -3.36
CA LEU A 27 11.01 7.93 -2.91
C LEU A 27 11.33 6.90 -4.00
N THR A 28 12.52 6.32 -3.95
CA THR A 28 12.97 5.37 -4.96
C THR A 28 12.38 3.98 -4.75
N ASP A 29 12.18 3.25 -5.85
CA ASP A 29 11.76 1.86 -5.85
C ASP A 29 12.72 0.95 -5.05
N LYS A 30 14.03 1.18 -5.16
CA LYS A 30 15.07 0.46 -4.40
C LYS A 30 14.84 0.56 -2.90
N TRP A 31 14.43 1.73 -2.41
CA TRP A 31 14.14 1.93 -1.00
C TRP A 31 12.89 1.14 -0.57
N PHE A 32 11.83 1.12 -1.39
CA PHE A 32 10.66 0.29 -1.11
C PHE A 32 10.97 -1.20 -1.15
N TYR A 33 11.77 -1.68 -2.11
CA TYR A 33 12.20 -3.08 -2.12
C TYR A 33 12.99 -3.46 -0.87
N LYS A 34 13.83 -2.55 -0.35
CA LYS A 34 14.49 -2.74 0.95
C LYS A 34 13.45 -2.88 2.07
N LEU A 35 12.48 -1.97 2.18
CA LEU A 35 11.44 -2.07 3.21
C LEU A 35 10.60 -3.34 3.10
N ILE A 36 10.27 -3.79 1.88
CA ILE A 36 9.56 -5.05 1.64
C ILE A 36 10.39 -6.23 2.17
N SER A 37 11.70 -6.23 1.92
CA SER A 37 12.60 -7.28 2.43
C SER A 37 12.72 -7.28 3.95
N GLU A 38 12.63 -6.11 4.58
CA GLU A 38 12.68 -5.93 6.03
C GLU A 38 11.30 -6.11 6.70
N GLY A 39 10.23 -6.39 5.93
CA GLY A 39 8.86 -6.51 6.44
C GLY A 39 8.25 -5.19 6.91
N GLN A 40 8.85 -4.05 6.54
CA GLN A 40 8.44 -2.70 6.94
C GLN A 40 7.47 -2.05 5.96
N PHE A 41 7.24 -2.64 4.78
CA PHE A 41 6.24 -2.23 3.80
C PHE A 41 5.39 -3.44 3.38
N PRO A 42 4.09 -3.27 3.03
CA PRO A 42 3.25 -4.37 2.60
C PRO A 42 3.87 -5.19 1.46
N LYS A 43 3.72 -6.51 1.51
CA LYS A 43 4.19 -7.39 0.42
C LYS A 43 3.24 -7.26 -0.78
N PRO A 44 3.76 -7.26 -2.02
CA PRO A 44 2.89 -7.19 -3.19
C PRO A 44 2.06 -8.44 -3.38
N VAL A 45 0.83 -8.25 -3.86
CA VAL A 45 0.03 -9.27 -4.53
C VAL A 45 0.62 -9.52 -5.92
N LYS A 46 0.94 -10.78 -6.25
CA LYS A 46 1.50 -11.17 -7.54
C LYS A 46 0.39 -11.49 -8.54
N LEU A 47 0.36 -10.74 -9.64
CA LEU A 47 -0.49 -10.98 -10.80
C LEU A 47 0.42 -11.29 -12.01
N GLY A 48 0.91 -12.53 -12.05
CA GLY A 48 1.97 -12.95 -12.98
C GLY A 48 3.28 -12.22 -12.68
N ARG A 49 3.81 -11.49 -13.67
CA ARG A 49 5.02 -10.67 -13.52
C ARG A 49 4.76 -9.36 -12.78
N SER A 50 3.50 -8.92 -12.71
CA SER A 50 3.12 -7.66 -12.08
C SER A 50 3.04 -7.82 -10.57
N SER A 51 3.61 -6.85 -9.87
CA SER A 51 3.48 -6.69 -8.42
C SER A 51 2.52 -5.53 -8.16
N ARG A 52 1.48 -5.79 -7.38
CA ARG A 52 0.42 -4.82 -7.09
C ARG A 52 0.17 -4.76 -5.58
N TRP A 53 -0.31 -3.62 -5.13
CA TRP A 53 -0.75 -3.40 -3.75
C TRP A 53 -2.16 -2.85 -3.76
N LEU A 54 -2.93 -3.11 -2.73
CA LEU A 54 -4.16 -2.34 -2.52
C LEU A 54 -3.79 -0.90 -2.19
N GLN A 55 -4.49 0.06 -2.77
CA GLN A 55 -4.28 1.47 -2.50
C GLN A 55 -4.47 1.75 -1.00
N SER A 56 -5.48 1.11 -0.39
CA SER A 56 -5.73 1.25 1.05
C SER A 56 -4.57 0.75 1.91
N GLU A 57 -3.84 -0.30 1.51
CA GLU A 57 -2.67 -0.79 2.25
C GLU A 57 -1.53 0.24 2.24
N VAL A 58 -1.30 0.87 1.09
CA VAL A 58 -0.28 1.91 0.95
C VAL A 58 -0.68 3.16 1.76
N GLU A 59 -1.94 3.55 1.72
CA GLU A 59 -2.48 4.67 2.50
C GLU A 59 -2.33 4.44 4.01
N HIS A 60 -2.74 3.27 4.52
CA HIS A 60 -2.55 2.90 5.92
C HIS A 60 -1.07 2.91 6.32
N TRP A 61 -0.18 2.44 5.45
CA TRP A 61 1.25 2.48 5.72
C TRP A 61 1.77 3.92 5.84
N VAL A 62 1.36 4.82 4.94
CA VAL A 62 1.74 6.24 5.02
C VAL A 62 1.18 6.90 6.28
N GLN A 63 -0.07 6.62 6.62
CA GLN A 63 -0.69 7.19 7.82
C GLN A 63 0.06 6.79 9.09
N LYS A 64 0.49 5.53 9.22
CA LYS A 64 1.33 5.08 10.33
C LYS A 64 2.66 5.84 10.40
N ARG A 65 3.28 6.15 9.26
CA ARG A 65 4.53 6.94 9.22
C ARG A 65 4.30 8.39 9.65
N ILE A 66 3.16 8.98 9.29
CA ILE A 66 2.77 10.33 9.73
C ILE A 66 2.55 10.35 11.24
N GLU A 67 1.82 9.37 11.77
CA GLU A 67 1.56 9.22 13.20
C GLU A 67 2.87 9.04 13.98
N GLN A 68 3.76 8.14 13.56
CA GLN A 68 5.08 7.95 14.18
C GLN A 68 5.97 9.21 14.15
N SER A 69 5.77 10.10 13.19
CA SER A 69 6.54 11.35 13.05
C SER A 69 5.99 12.48 13.92
N ARG A 70 4.70 12.42 14.28
CA ARG A 70 3.97 13.50 14.96
C ARG A 70 3.40 13.14 16.34
N GLY A 71 3.42 11.87 16.72
CA GLY A 71 3.03 11.37 18.04
C GLY A 71 4.25 11.15 18.90
#